data_AF-A0A544TL68-F1
#
_entry.id   AF-A0A544TL68-F1
#
_cell.length_a   1.000
_cell.length_b   1.000
_cell.length_c   1.000
_cell.angle_alpha   90.00
_cell.angle_beta   90.00
_cell.angle_gamma   90.00
#
_symmetry.space_group_name_H-M   'P 1'
#
loop_
_entity.id
_entity.type
_entity.pdbx_description
1 polymer ?
#
loop_
_entity_poly.entity_id
_entity_poly.type
_entity_poly.pdbx_seq_one_letter_code
_entity_poly.pdbx_strand_id
1 'polypeptide(L)'
;MEQKQRNVSVGKQLASINTDYVRSIERQENRKQAKKVRLYRRLATFCVVSIVVIGFLVSTIITSNNALNEKEKQKAQVEDELAKVQEEQEMLKLQISKLNDDEYIGKILRKNYFLSEEGEIIFTLPESEKK
;
A
#
# COMPACT_ATOMS: atom_id res chain seq x y z
N MET A 1 24.94 -23.80 87.72
CA MET A 1 25.66 -22.51 87.68
C MET A 1 26.18 -22.29 86.27
N GLU A 2 26.14 -21.16 85.61
CA GLU A 2 25.26 -20.00 85.61
C GLU A 2 25.71 -19.18 84.37
N GLN A 3 24.74 -18.74 83.57
CA GLN A 3 24.73 -17.48 82.81
C GLN A 3 25.76 -17.23 81.68
N LYS A 4 25.39 -17.73 80.50
CA LYS A 4 25.31 -17.03 79.20
C LYS A 4 25.59 -15.52 79.27
N GLN A 5 26.76 -15.09 78.80
CA GLN A 5 27.05 -13.67 78.61
C GLN A 5 26.31 -13.10 77.39
N ARG A 6 25.79 -11.90 77.61
CA ARG A 6 24.78 -11.16 76.87
C ARG A 6 25.28 -10.72 75.49
N ASN A 7 24.48 -11.05 74.47
CA ASN A 7 24.58 -10.46 73.15
C ASN A 7 23.43 -9.45 73.03
N VAL A 8 23.74 -8.14 73.07
CA VAL A 8 22.74 -7.09 72.83
C VAL A 8 23.38 -5.99 71.99
N SER A 9 23.27 -6.12 70.67
CA SER A 9 23.35 -4.96 69.78
C SER A 9 22.04 -4.18 69.92
N VAL A 10 22.03 -3.18 70.80
CA VAL A 10 20.90 -2.23 70.92
C VAL A 10 20.88 -1.36 69.65
N GLY A 11 20.19 -1.83 68.62
CA GLY A 11 19.75 -1.00 67.51
C GLY A 11 18.70 -0.03 68.04
N LYS A 12 19.15 1.14 68.52
CA LYS A 12 18.29 2.21 69.03
C LYS A 12 17.38 2.70 67.90
N GLN A 13 16.12 2.26 67.90
CA GLN A 13 15.07 2.85 67.07
C GLN A 13 14.89 4.30 67.54
N LEU A 14 15.42 5.24 66.77
CA LEU A 14 15.23 6.66 66.99
C LEU A 14 13.77 6.98 66.68
N ALA A 15 12.98 7.25 67.72
CA ALA A 15 11.60 7.69 67.58
C ALA A 15 11.56 8.94 66.70
N SER A 16 10.76 8.91 65.64
CA SER A 16 10.53 10.08 64.82
C SER A 16 9.94 11.20 65.67
N ILE A 17 10.45 12.42 65.45
CA ILE A 17 9.98 13.62 66.16
C ILE A 17 8.51 13.86 65.75
N ASN A 18 7.59 13.47 66.65
CA ASN A 18 6.15 13.65 66.48
C ASN A 18 5.75 15.10 66.80
N THR A 19 6.15 16.03 65.93
CA THR A 19 5.80 17.45 66.05
C THR A 19 4.80 17.83 64.96
N ASP A 20 3.86 18.73 65.28
CA ASP A 20 2.84 19.19 64.33
C ASP A 20 3.45 19.84 63.07
N TYR A 21 4.62 20.45 63.20
CA TYR A 21 5.39 20.96 62.06
C TYR A 21 5.79 19.84 61.08
N VAL A 22 6.38 18.74 61.55
CA VAL A 22 6.80 17.59 60.71
C VAL A 22 5.58 16.99 60.01
N ARG A 23 4.48 16.81 60.75
CA ARG A 23 3.21 16.33 60.22
C ARG A 23 2.65 17.26 59.13
N SER A 24 2.83 18.57 59.25
CA SER A 24 2.39 19.54 58.25
C SER A 24 3.20 19.42 56.94
N ILE A 25 4.51 19.21 57.03
CA ILE A 25 5.39 19.01 55.88
C ILE A 25 5.06 17.70 55.17
N GLU A 26 4.95 16.59 55.90
CA GLU A 26 4.54 15.30 55.34
C GLU A 26 3.18 15.38 54.63
N ARG A 27 2.20 16.08 55.22
CA ARG A 27 0.89 16.32 54.57
C ARG A 27 1.04 17.13 53.29
N GLN A 28 1.90 18.15 53.26
CA GLN A 28 2.14 18.93 52.04
C GLN A 28 2.84 18.11 50.95
N GLU A 29 3.83 17.30 51.31
CA GLU A 29 4.52 16.40 50.39
C GLU A 29 3.57 15.33 49.84
N ASN A 30 2.78 14.68 50.69
CA ASN A 30 1.78 13.70 50.29
C ASN A 30 0.72 14.31 49.35
N ARG A 31 0.29 15.55 49.59
CA ARG A 31 -0.60 16.29 48.68
C ARG A 31 0.07 16.56 47.33
N LYS A 32 1.36 16.94 47.30
CA LYS A 32 2.10 17.15 46.05
C LYS A 32 2.26 15.83 45.27
N GLN A 33 2.59 14.73 45.94
CA GLN A 33 2.71 13.40 45.31
C GLN A 33 1.36 12.92 44.78
N ALA A 34 0.27 13.07 45.54
CA ALA A 34 -1.08 12.71 45.09
C ALA A 34 -1.50 13.51 43.84
N LYS A 35 -1.13 14.80 43.75
CA LYS A 35 -1.35 15.62 42.54
C LYS A 35 -0.57 15.08 41.33
N LYS A 36 0.71 14.73 41.51
CA LYS A 36 1.54 14.13 40.45
C LYS A 36 0.96 12.80 39.96
N VAL A 37 0.58 11.91 40.87
CA VAL A 37 -0.02 10.60 40.51
C VAL A 37 -1.32 10.79 39.72
N ARG A 38 -2.18 11.74 40.10
CA ARG A 38 -3.39 12.06 39.33
C ARG A 38 -3.08 12.58 37.93
N LEU A 39 -2.06 13.42 37.79
CA LEU A 39 -1.60 13.94 36.49
C LEU A 39 -1.10 12.79 35.59
N TYR A 40 -0.19 11.95 36.10
CA TYR A 40 0.35 10.82 35.34
C TYR A 40 -0.71 9.79 34.98
N ARG A 41 -1.68 9.54 35.87
CA ARG A 41 -2.82 8.66 35.56
C ARG A 41 -3.65 9.20 34.40
N ARG A 42 -3.91 10.51 34.37
CA ARG A 42 -4.62 11.16 33.26
C ARG A 42 -3.80 11.14 31.96
N LEU A 43 -2.50 11.36 32.04
CA LEU A 43 -1.61 11.29 30.88
C LEU A 43 -1.53 9.87 30.32
N ALA A 44 -1.43 8.86 31.19
CA ALA A 44 -1.43 7.45 30.79
C ALA A 44 -2.72 7.08 30.05
N THR A 45 -3.89 7.53 30.54
CA THR A 45 -5.15 7.29 29.82
C THR A 45 -5.15 7.94 28.44
N PHE A 46 -4.60 9.16 28.29
CA PHE A 46 -4.48 9.79 26.98
C PHE A 46 -3.52 9.03 26.06
N CYS A 47 -2.37 8.56 26.55
CA CYS A 47 -1.45 7.75 25.76
C CYS A 47 -2.11 6.47 25.26
N VAL A 48 -2.87 5.76 26.11
CA VAL A 48 -3.58 4.54 25.70
C VAL A 48 -4.59 4.85 24.59
N VAL A 49 -5.40 5.90 24.75
CA VAL A 49 -6.36 6.32 23.72
C VAL A 49 -5.64 6.70 22.42
N SER A 50 -4.54 7.46 22.50
CA SER A 50 -3.75 7.82 21.33
C SER A 50 -3.19 6.60 20.59
N ILE A 51 -2.70 5.58 21.31
CA ILE A 51 -2.21 4.34 20.69
C ILE A 51 -3.34 3.62 19.94
N VAL A 52 -4.55 3.57 20.51
CA VAL A 52 -5.72 2.96 19.85
C VAL A 52 -6.07 3.72 18.57
N VAL A 53 -6.10 5.05 18.62
CA VAL A 53 -6.39 5.90 17.44
C VAL A 53 -5.31 5.72 16.37
N ILE A 54 -4.04 5.73 16.74
CA ILE A 54 -2.93 5.52 15.81
C ILE A 54 -3.01 4.13 15.19
N GLY A 55 -3.28 3.09 16.00
CA GLY A 55 -3.47 1.72 15.51
C GLY A 55 -4.59 1.64 14.46
N PHE A 56 -5.74 2.26 14.73
CA PHE A 56 -6.85 2.32 13.79
C PHE A 56 -6.49 3.04 12.47
N LEU A 57 -5.80 4.18 12.57
CA LEU A 57 -5.34 4.93 11.39
C LEU A 57 -4.35 4.12 10.55
N VAL A 58 -3.38 3.46 11.19
CA VAL A 58 -2.40 2.60 10.48
C VAL A 58 -3.10 1.46 9.77
N SER A 59 -4.04 0.78 10.42
CA SER A 59 -4.83 -0.29 9.77
C SER A 59 -5.60 0.24 8.55
N THR A 60 -6.22 1.42 8.66
CA THR A 60 -6.94 2.05 7.55
C THR A 60 -6.02 2.39 6.38
N ILE A 61 -4.80 2.88 6.65
CA ILE A 61 -3.81 3.20 5.63
C ILE A 61 -3.36 1.92 4.88
N ILE A 62 -3.14 0.82 5.59
CA ILE A 62 -2.73 -0.46 4.96
C ILE A 62 -3.84 -0.96 4.02
N THR A 63 -5.10 -0.96 4.48
CA THR A 63 -6.23 -1.38 3.65
C THR A 63 -6.41 -0.49 2.41
N SER A 64 -6.25 0.82 2.55
CA SER A 64 -6.33 1.76 1.43
C SER A 64 -5.20 1.59 0.41
N ASN A 65 -3.98 1.26 0.86
CA ASN A 65 -2.85 0.98 -0.05
C ASN A 65 -3.06 -0.30 -0.87
N ASN A 66 -3.62 -1.35 -0.26
CA ASN A 66 -3.94 -2.58 -0.99
C ASN A 66 -4.99 -2.34 -2.08
N ALA A 67 -6.02 -1.53 -1.79
CA ALA A 67 -7.01 -1.13 -2.77
C ALA A 67 -6.40 -0.30 -3.91
N LEU A 68 -5.43 0.58 -3.61
CA LEU A 68 -4.74 1.38 -4.63
C LEU A 68 -3.92 0.51 -5.58
N ASN A 69 -3.12 -0.42 -5.06
CA ASN A 69 -2.27 -1.29 -5.89
C ASN A 69 -3.11 -2.17 -6.83
N GLU A 70 -4.21 -2.71 -6.31
CA GLU A 70 -5.16 -3.48 -7.12
C GLU A 70 -5.80 -2.63 -8.22
N LYS A 71 -6.14 -1.36 -7.93
CA LYS A 71 -6.68 -0.43 -8.92
C LYS A 71 -5.64 -0.02 -9.97
N GLU A 72 -4.37 0.14 -9.60
CA GLU A 72 -3.29 0.41 -10.57
C GLU A 72 -3.08 -0.76 -11.51
N LYS A 73 -3.09 -2.01 -11.01
CA LYS A 73 -2.99 -3.20 -11.86
C LYS A 73 -4.17 -3.34 -12.81
N GLN A 74 -5.39 -3.15 -12.32
CA GLN A 74 -6.59 -3.16 -13.16
C GLN A 74 -6.53 -2.07 -14.24
N LYS A 75 -6.05 -0.88 -13.89
CA LYS A 75 -5.87 0.21 -14.84
C LYS A 75 -4.88 -0.17 -15.95
N ALA A 76 -3.71 -0.71 -15.59
CA ALA A 76 -2.71 -1.13 -16.56
C ALA A 76 -3.24 -2.24 -17.49
N GLN A 77 -3.97 -3.22 -16.96
CA GLN A 77 -4.59 -4.27 -17.78
C GLN A 77 -5.62 -3.72 -18.77
N VAL A 78 -6.47 -2.80 -18.33
CA VAL A 78 -7.49 -2.17 -19.18
C VAL A 78 -6.83 -1.27 -20.23
N GLU A 79 -5.75 -0.55 -19.90
CA GLU A 79 -5.00 0.25 -20.88
C GLU A 79 -4.36 -0.62 -21.96
N ASP A 80 -3.77 -1.77 -21.58
CA ASP A 80 -3.23 -2.75 -22.52
C ASP A 80 -4.31 -3.36 -23.42
N GLU A 81 -5.47 -3.70 -22.85
CA GLU A 81 -6.61 -4.24 -23.60
C GLU A 81 -7.17 -3.19 -24.56
N LEU A 82 -7.28 -1.94 -24.12
CA LEU A 82 -7.73 -0.83 -24.96
C LEU A 82 -6.78 -0.61 -26.14
N ALA A 83 -5.46 -0.64 -25.91
CA ALA A 83 -4.47 -0.48 -26.96
C ALA A 83 -4.58 -1.58 -28.02
N LYS A 84 -4.75 -2.84 -27.60
CA LYS A 84 -4.95 -3.98 -28.53
C LYS A 84 -6.23 -3.82 -29.36
N VAL A 85 -7.34 -3.47 -28.71
CA VAL A 85 -8.61 -3.29 -29.41
C VAL A 85 -8.55 -2.10 -30.38
N GLN A 86 -7.84 -1.03 -30.04
CA GLN A 86 -7.61 0.10 -30.95
C GLN A 86 -6.78 -0.30 -32.17
N GLU A 87 -5.70 -1.05 -31.97
CA GLU A 87 -4.87 -1.57 -33.07
C GLU A 87 -5.68 -2.48 -34.00
N GLU A 88 -6.47 -3.40 -33.43
CA GLU A 88 -7.37 -4.25 -34.21
C GLU A 88 -8.40 -3.41 -34.98
N GLN A 89 -8.97 -2.39 -34.36
CA GLN A 89 -9.93 -1.49 -35.00
C GLN A 89 -9.29 -0.75 -36.17
N GLU A 90 -8.06 -0.25 -36.03
CA GLU A 90 -7.34 0.43 -37.11
C GLU A 90 -6.99 -0.52 -38.25
N MET A 91 -6.51 -1.73 -37.95
CA MET A 91 -6.25 -2.75 -38.95
C MET A 91 -7.52 -3.13 -39.72
N LEU A 92 -8.64 -3.33 -39.02
CA LEU A 92 -9.92 -3.66 -39.64
C LEU A 92 -10.42 -2.51 -40.51
N LYS A 93 -10.31 -1.25 -40.06
CA LYS A 93 -10.64 -0.08 -40.89
C LYS A 93 -9.80 -0.02 -42.16
N LEU A 94 -8.50 -0.30 -42.05
CA LEU A 94 -7.60 -0.32 -43.19
C LEU A 94 -7.93 -1.46 -44.16
N GLN A 95 -8.31 -2.63 -43.64
CA GLN A 95 -8.81 -3.74 -44.47
C GLN A 95 -10.11 -3.35 -45.19
N ILE A 96 -11.07 -2.74 -44.49
CA ILE A 96 -12.32 -2.27 -45.10
C ILE A 96 -12.01 -1.25 -46.21
N SER A 97 -11.10 -0.31 -45.96
CA SER A 97 -10.69 0.68 -46.97
C SER A 97 -10.07 0.01 -48.20
N LYS A 98 -9.22 -1.00 -48.02
CA LYS A 98 -8.65 -1.77 -49.12
C LYS A 98 -9.70 -2.58 -49.88
N LEU A 99 -10.66 -3.18 -49.18
CA LEU A 99 -11.73 -3.96 -49.80
C LEU A 99 -12.69 -3.10 -50.63
N ASN A 100 -12.85 -1.82 -50.30
CA ASN A 100 -13.66 -0.86 -51.06
C ASN A 100 -12.87 -0.12 -52.16
N ASP A 101 -11.59 -0.43 -52.33
CA ASP A 101 -10.72 0.20 -53.33
C ASP A 101 -10.67 -0.67 -54.59
N ASP A 102 -11.24 -0.16 -55.69
CA ASP A 102 -11.27 -0.84 -56.99
C ASP A 102 -9.86 -1.16 -57.51
N GLU A 103 -8.83 -0.34 -57.22
CA GLU A 103 -7.45 -0.60 -57.61
C GLU A 103 -6.87 -1.80 -56.86
N TYR A 104 -7.19 -1.92 -55.57
CA TYR A 104 -6.79 -3.06 -54.74
C TYR A 104 -7.48 -4.35 -55.17
N ILE A 105 -8.77 -4.30 -55.49
CA ILE A 105 -9.51 -5.44 -56.08
C ILE A 105 -8.87 -5.84 -57.41
N GLY A 106 -8.58 -4.88 -58.28
CA GLY A 106 -7.90 -5.10 -59.54
C GLY A 106 -6.52 -5.76 -59.37
N LYS A 107 -5.73 -5.38 -58.35
CA LYS A 107 -4.45 -6.05 -58.03
C LYS A 107 -4.64 -7.51 -57.63
N ILE A 108 -5.67 -7.84 -56.87
CA ILE A 108 -6.00 -9.23 -56.52
C ILE A 108 -6.44 -10.02 -57.75
N LEU A 109 -7.27 -9.44 -58.62
CA LEU A 109 -7.73 -10.07 -59.85
C LEU A 109 -6.55 -10.36 -60.80
N ARG A 110 -5.63 -9.40 -61.00
CA ARG A 110 -4.40 -9.60 -61.78
C ARG A 110 -3.50 -10.69 -61.19
N LYS A 111 -3.32 -10.70 -59.86
CA LYS A 111 -2.40 -11.63 -59.17
C LYS A 111 -2.94 -13.06 -59.08
N ASN A 112 -4.20 -13.23 -58.69
CA ASN A 112 -4.76 -14.53 -58.34
C ASN A 112 -5.58 -15.16 -59.47
N TYR A 113 -6.15 -14.32 -60.35
CA TYR A 113 -7.05 -14.77 -61.42
C TYR A 113 -6.53 -14.42 -62.82
N PHE A 114 -5.34 -13.80 -62.93
CA PHE A 114 -4.73 -13.37 -64.19
C PHE A 114 -5.68 -12.54 -65.06
N LEU A 115 -6.54 -11.73 -64.44
CA LEU A 115 -7.47 -10.85 -65.15
C LEU A 115 -6.77 -9.52 -65.44
N SER A 116 -6.83 -9.05 -66.69
CA SER A 116 -6.20 -7.81 -67.15
C SER A 116 -7.23 -6.91 -67.84
N GLU A 117 -7.11 -5.60 -67.67
CA GLU A 117 -8.00 -4.62 -68.30
C GLU A 117 -7.63 -4.36 -69.78
N GLU A 118 -8.50 -3.68 -70.53
CA GLU A 118 -8.25 -3.33 -71.92
C GLU A 118 -6.96 -2.50 -72.06
N GLY A 119 -5.97 -3.06 -72.75
CA GLY A 119 -4.65 -2.44 -72.96
C GLY A 119 -3.52 -2.99 -72.09
N GLU A 120 -3.79 -3.92 -71.15
CA GLU A 120 -2.77 -4.59 -70.35
C GLU A 120 -2.29 -5.91 -70.99
N ILE A 121 -0.99 -6.24 -70.85
CA ILE A 121 -0.39 -7.49 -71.38
C ILE A 121 0.11 -8.34 -70.21
N ILE A 122 -0.38 -9.58 -70.11
CA ILE A 122 -0.01 -10.52 -69.03
C ILE A 122 1.30 -11.24 -69.40
N PHE A 123 2.31 -11.12 -68.53
CA PHE A 123 3.55 -11.88 -68.64
C PHE A 123 3.59 -12.98 -67.59
N THR A 124 3.55 -14.25 -68.01
CA THR A 124 3.79 -15.39 -67.13
C THR A 124 5.29 -15.66 -67.06
N LEU A 125 5.92 -15.32 -65.94
CA LEU A 125 7.29 -15.75 -65.67
C LEU A 125 7.28 -17.26 -65.37
N PRO A 126 8.19 -18.06 -65.95
CA PRO A 126 8.33 -19.45 -65.55
C PRO A 126 8.64 -19.49 -64.06
N GLU A 127 7.84 -20.24 -63.31
CA GLU A 127 7.99 -20.35 -61.86
C GLU A 127 9.40 -20.89 -61.59
N SER A 128 10.23 -20.09 -60.93
CA SER A 128 11.58 -20.52 -60.57
C SER A 128 11.41 -21.66 -59.58
N GLU A 129 11.55 -22.89 -60.07
CA GLU A 129 11.68 -24.07 -59.21
C GLU A 129 12.86 -23.83 -58.27
N LYS A 130 12.55 -23.41 -57.05
CA LYS A 130 13.50 -23.42 -55.96
C LYS A 130 13.73 -24.90 -55.62
N LYS A 131 14.85 -25.43 -56.13
CA LYS A 131 15.48 -26.65 -55.60
C LYS A 131 15.81 -26.50 -54.13
#